data_AF-A0A370V9W3-F1
#
_entry.id   AF-A0A370V9W3-F1
#
_cell.length_a   1.000
_cell.length_b   1.000
_cell.length_c   1.000
_cell.angle_alpha   90.00
_cell.angle_beta   90.00
_cell.angle_gamma   90.00
#
_symmetry.space_group_name_H-M   'P 1'
#
loop_
_entity.id
_entity.type
_entity.pdbx_description
1 polymer ?
#
loop_
_entity_poly.entity_id
_entity_poly.type
_entity_poly.pdbx_seq_one_letter_code
_entity_poly.pdbx_strand_id
1 'polypeptide(L)'
;MILIKTEDRKSFSQYHYDNGAVITHFYTSTIYFHNRVRVMYEKAHKQFTYTTVHSRDFAYLQEEMMPLPDFTLCGEDQLFQYSLLYDVDVLLPIQMEIKEINKSR
;
A
#
# COMPACT_ATOMS: atom_id res chain seq x y z
N MET A 1 -6.81 1.45 10.93
CA MET A 1 -5.36 1.35 11.21
C MET A 1 -5.01 2.46 12.17
N ILE A 2 -4.39 2.16 13.32
CA ILE A 2 -4.02 3.19 14.30
C ILE A 2 -2.50 3.33 14.30
N LEU A 3 -1.99 4.53 14.00
CA LEU A 3 -0.56 4.83 14.04
C LEU A 3 -0.06 4.79 15.48
N ILE A 4 0.97 3.98 15.75
CA ILE A 4 1.55 3.81 17.09
C ILE A 4 2.97 4.38 17.21
N LYS A 5 3.73 4.44 16.11
CA LYS A 5 5.11 4.91 16.12
C LYS A 5 5.54 5.42 14.75
N THR A 6 6.31 6.51 14.75
CA THR A 6 7.04 6.99 13.58
C THR A 6 8.55 6.88 13.82
N GLU A 7 9.29 6.29 12.87
CA GLU A 7 10.75 6.26 12.87
C GLU A 7 11.27 7.05 11.67
N ASP A 8 11.94 8.18 11.92
CA ASP A 8 12.61 8.94 10.87
C ASP A 8 14.06 8.48 10.70
N ARG A 9 14.44 8.14 9.46
CA ARG A 9 15.81 7.81 9.06
C ARG A 9 16.29 8.76 7.97
N LYS A 10 17.59 8.73 7.70
CA LYS A 10 18.24 9.65 6.75
C LYS A 10 17.59 9.66 5.35
N SER A 11 17.07 8.53 4.89
CA SER A 11 16.56 8.36 3.53
C SER A 11 15.07 7.98 3.45
N PHE A 12 14.41 7.75 4.59
CA PHE A 12 13.00 7.36 4.64
C PHE A 12 12.42 7.56 6.04
N SER A 13 11.09 7.60 6.11
CA SER A 13 10.33 7.55 7.37
C SER A 13 9.50 6.26 7.40
N GLN A 14 9.37 5.64 8.58
CA GLN A 14 8.51 4.47 8.79
C GLN A 14 7.37 4.82 9.74
N TYR A 15 6.18 4.37 9.39
CA TYR A 15 4.95 4.54 10.14
C TYR A 15 4.47 3.15 10.55
N HIS A 16 4.50 2.85 11.84
CA HIS A 16 4.13 1.55 12.41
C HIS A 16 2.72 1.63 12.98
N TYR A 17 1.91 0.62 12.68
CA TYR A 17 0.51 0.55 13.08
C TYR A 17 0.26 -0.55 14.10
N ASP A 18 -0.82 -0.39 14.87
CA ASP A 18 -1.27 -1.30 15.93
C ASP A 18 -1.47 -2.76 15.49
N ASN A 19 -1.91 -2.95 14.25
CA ASN A 19 -2.10 -4.26 13.66
C ASN A 19 -0.79 -4.93 13.19
N GLY A 20 0.37 -4.28 13.35
CA GLY A 20 1.66 -4.78 12.87
C GLY A 20 2.00 -4.38 11.43
N ALA A 21 1.14 -3.61 10.76
CA ALA A 21 1.45 -3.05 9.45
C ALA A 21 2.54 -1.97 9.56
N VAL A 22 3.30 -1.81 8.49
CA VAL A 22 4.30 -0.74 8.35
C VAL A 22 4.14 -0.05 7.01
N ILE A 23 4.10 1.29 7.02
CA ILE A 23 4.25 2.10 5.82
C ILE A 23 5.64 2.73 5.82
N THR A 24 6.44 2.47 4.80
CA THR A 24 7.74 3.14 4.60
C THR A 24 7.60 4.18 3.50
N HIS A 25 7.90 5.43 3.84
CA HIS A 25 7.85 6.59 2.96
C HIS A 25 9.26 6.97 2.51
N PHE A 26 9.53 6.78 1.23
CA PHE A 26 10.76 7.19 0.55
C PHE A 26 10.54 8.48 -0.25
N TYR A 27 11.63 9.05 -0.75
CA TYR A 27 11.58 10.18 -1.69
C TYR A 27 10.79 9.84 -2.95
N THR A 28 11.02 8.67 -3.55
CA THR A 28 10.43 8.27 -4.85
C THR A 28 9.17 7.44 -4.73
N SER A 29 8.89 6.83 -3.57
CA SER A 29 7.79 5.88 -3.41
C SER A 29 7.28 5.81 -1.97
N THR A 30 6.14 5.15 -1.77
CA THR A 30 5.59 4.84 -0.45
C THR A 30 5.07 3.42 -0.45
N ILE A 31 5.47 2.61 0.53
CA ILE A 31 5.25 1.18 0.53
C ILE A 31 4.56 0.78 1.83
N TYR A 32 3.33 0.29 1.73
CA TYR A 32 2.65 -0.45 2.80
C TYR A 32 3.04 -1.92 2.74
N PHE A 33 3.31 -2.50 3.90
CA PHE A 33 3.54 -3.93 4.06
C PHE A 33 2.89 -4.45 5.34
N HIS A 34 2.07 -5.48 5.20
CA HIS A 34 1.48 -6.21 6.31
C HIS A 34 1.11 -7.64 5.90
N ASN A 35 1.50 -8.63 6.70
CA ASN A 35 1.33 -10.05 6.40
C ASN A 35 1.84 -10.40 5.00
N ARG A 36 0.93 -10.66 4.06
CA ARG A 36 1.20 -11.05 2.67
C ARG A 36 0.76 -9.99 1.67
N VAL A 37 0.41 -8.79 2.13
CA VAL A 37 -0.05 -7.70 1.27
C VAL A 37 1.01 -6.62 1.23
N ARG A 38 1.51 -6.34 0.03
CA ARG A 38 2.35 -5.18 -0.26
C ARG A 38 1.58 -4.26 -1.20
N VAL A 39 1.47 -2.98 -0.83
CA VAL A 39 0.91 -1.94 -1.70
C VAL A 39 1.97 -0.86 -1.84
N MET A 40 2.33 -0.51 -3.08
CA MET A 40 3.30 0.54 -3.37
C MET A 40 2.62 1.66 -4.14
N TYR A 41 2.95 2.90 -3.79
CA TYR A 41 2.67 4.08 -4.59
C TYR A 41 3.98 4.62 -5.15
N GLU A 42 4.10 4.66 -6.47
CA GLU A 42 5.23 5.25 -7.18
C GLU A 42 4.93 6.70 -7.54
N LYS A 43 5.71 7.65 -7.01
CA LYS A 43 5.39 9.08 -7.13
C LYS A 43 5.58 9.63 -8.53
N ALA A 44 6.54 9.11 -9.29
CA ALA A 44 6.86 9.57 -10.64
C ALA A 44 5.68 9.35 -11.61
N HIS A 45 5.06 8.17 -11.53
CA HIS A 45 3.93 7.79 -12.39
C HIS A 45 2.57 7.97 -11.72
N LYS A 46 2.55 8.34 -10.43
CA LYS A 46 1.34 8.45 -9.59
C LYS A 46 0.49 7.19 -9.64
N GLN A 47 1.14 6.03 -9.55
CA GLN A 47 0.51 4.74 -9.76
C GLN A 47 0.61 3.87 -8.51
N PHE A 48 -0.47 3.14 -8.23
CA PHE A 48 -0.45 2.06 -7.25
C PHE A 48 -0.11 0.73 -7.92
N THR A 49 0.66 -0.08 -7.21
CA THR A 49 0.82 -1.50 -7.50
C THR A 49 0.59 -2.31 -6.23
N TYR A 50 0.20 -3.57 -6.40
CA TYR A 50 0.03 -4.48 -5.28
C TYR A 50 0.56 -5.87 -5.60
N THR A 51 0.92 -6.58 -4.54
CA THR A 51 1.35 -7.97 -4.60
C THR A 51 0.79 -8.71 -3.40
N THR A 52 0.20 -9.87 -3.67
CA THR A 52 -0.17 -10.85 -2.65
C THR A 52 0.92 -11.93 -2.59
N VAL A 53 1.64 -12.00 -1.48
CA VAL A 53 2.75 -12.95 -1.30
C VAL A 53 2.16 -14.34 -1.01
N HIS A 54 1.95 -15.13 -2.06
CA HIS A 54 1.38 -16.48 -1.98
C HIS A 54 2.44 -17.59 -1.95
N SER A 55 3.27 -17.73 -0.90
CA SER A 55 3.76 -19.05 -0.44
C SER A 55 4.54 -18.97 0.87
N ARG A 56 4.77 -20.14 1.48
CA ARG A 56 5.68 -20.34 2.62
C ARG A 56 7.16 -20.50 2.20
N ASP A 57 7.44 -20.49 0.90
CA ASP A 57 8.75 -20.85 0.34
C ASP A 57 9.41 -19.62 -0.30
N PHE A 58 10.24 -18.96 0.51
CA PHE A 58 10.86 -17.64 0.29
C PHE A 58 11.91 -17.55 -0.85
N ALA A 59 11.94 -18.45 -1.83
CA ALA A 59 13.08 -18.54 -2.74
C ALA A 59 12.80 -18.27 -4.23
N TYR A 60 11.62 -18.55 -4.80
CA TYR A 60 11.48 -18.58 -6.27
C TYR A 60 10.08 -18.27 -6.83
N LEU A 61 9.28 -17.43 -6.18
CA LEU A 61 8.11 -16.87 -6.85
C LEU A 61 8.49 -15.51 -7.42
N GLN A 62 8.40 -15.39 -8.75
CA GLN A 62 8.31 -14.09 -9.41
C GLN A 62 7.08 -13.37 -8.83
N GLU A 63 7.32 -12.53 -7.84
CA GLU A 63 6.33 -11.61 -7.31
C GLU A 63 6.02 -10.57 -8.40
N GLU A 64 5.06 -10.86 -9.28
CA GLU A 64 4.59 -9.86 -10.22
C GLU A 64 3.84 -8.77 -9.46
N MET A 65 4.41 -7.57 -9.46
CA MET A 65 3.67 -6.37 -9.05
C MET A 65 2.58 -6.11 -10.07
N MET A 66 1.33 -6.29 -9.64
CA MET A 66 0.18 -6.01 -10.49
C MET A 66 -0.21 -4.53 -10.35
N PRO A 67 -0.59 -3.86 -11.45
CA PRO A 67 -1.22 -2.54 -11.38
C PRO A 67 -2.44 -2.58 -10.46
N LEU A 68 -2.57 -1.58 -9.60
CA LEU A 68 -3.72 -1.40 -8.73
C LEU A 68 -4.41 -0.07 -9.09
N PRO A 69 -5.72 -0.07 -9.41
CA PRO A 69 -6.47 1.17 -9.60
C PRO A 69 -6.44 2.03 -8.34
N ASP A 70 -6.45 3.35 -8.51
CA ASP A 70 -6.56 4.29 -7.41
C ASP A 70 -8.03 4.40 -6.97
N PHE A 71 -8.42 3.57 -6.00
CA PHE A 71 -9.78 3.48 -5.48
C PHE A 71 -10.25 4.79 -4.83
N THR A 72 -9.34 5.64 -4.39
CA THR A 72 -9.71 6.94 -3.80
C THR A 72 -10.25 7.94 -4.84
N LEU A 73 -10.15 7.62 -6.13
CA LEU A 73 -10.72 8.40 -7.23
C LEU A 73 -12.03 7.80 -7.78
N CYS A 74 -12.45 6.64 -7.28
CA CYS A 74 -13.60 5.90 -7.76
C CYS A 74 -14.89 6.29 -7.03
N GLY A 75 -16.01 6.30 -7.76
CA GLY A 75 -17.35 6.32 -7.16
C GLY A 75 -17.79 4.92 -6.70
N GLU A 76 -18.90 4.85 -5.96
CA GLU A 76 -19.41 3.60 -5.37
C GLU A 76 -19.62 2.48 -6.40
N ASP A 77 -20.21 2.79 -7.55
CA ASP A 77 -20.43 1.80 -8.62
C ASP A 77 -19.12 1.19 -9.15
N GLN A 78 -18.06 1.99 -9.27
CA GLN A 78 -16.75 1.52 -9.71
C GLN A 78 -16.07 0.69 -8.62
N LEU A 79 -16.19 1.11 -7.35
CA LEU A 79 -15.68 0.33 -6.22
C LEU A 79 -16.35 -1.04 -6.14
N PHE A 80 -17.67 -1.11 -6.39
CA PHE A 80 -18.40 -2.36 -6.46
C PHE A 80 -17.92 -3.26 -7.62
N GLN A 81 -17.60 -2.70 -8.78
CA GLN A 81 -17.02 -3.49 -9.87
C GLN A 81 -15.62 -4.03 -9.52
N TYR A 82 -14.79 -3.21 -8.87
CA TYR A 82 -13.44 -3.61 -8.46
C TYR A 82 -13.43 -4.63 -7.31
N SER A 83 -14.44 -4.67 -6.46
CA SER A 83 -14.53 -5.66 -5.37
C SER A 83 -14.66 -7.11 -5.88
N LEU A 84 -15.00 -7.30 -7.15
CA LEU A 84 -14.99 -8.60 -7.83
C LEU A 84 -13.56 -9.12 -8.10
N LEU A 85 -12.57 -8.23 -8.11
CA LEU A 85 -11.17 -8.53 -8.47
C LEU A 85 -10.21 -8.32 -7.31
N TYR A 86 -10.54 -7.41 -6.40
CA TYR A 86 -9.67 -6.96 -5.32
C TYR A 86 -10.42 -6.93 -3.99
N ASP A 87 -9.69 -7.09 -2.90
CA ASP A 87 -10.21 -6.80 -1.56
C ASP A 87 -10.22 -5.29 -1.32
N VAL A 88 -11.22 -4.60 -1.89
CA VAL A 88 -11.35 -3.14 -1.86
C VAL A 88 -11.46 -2.62 -0.43
N ASP A 89 -12.15 -3.34 0.46
CA ASP A 89 -12.33 -2.96 1.86
C ASP A 89 -11.01 -2.91 2.63
N VAL A 90 -10.05 -3.77 2.26
CA VAL A 90 -8.70 -3.74 2.81
C VAL A 90 -7.82 -2.70 2.10
N LEU A 91 -7.90 -2.60 0.77
CA LEU A 91 -6.96 -1.82 -0.04
C LEU A 91 -7.27 -0.31 -0.06
N LEU A 92 -8.54 0.09 -0.02
CA LEU A 92 -8.92 1.50 -0.05
C LEU A 92 -8.38 2.27 1.17
N PRO A 93 -8.56 1.80 2.42
CA PRO A 93 -7.97 2.47 3.59
C PRO A 93 -6.45 2.59 3.50
N ILE A 94 -5.76 1.59 2.94
CA ILE A 94 -4.31 1.63 2.73
C ILE A 94 -3.93 2.74 1.75
N GLN A 95 -4.63 2.85 0.62
CA GLN A 95 -4.38 3.91 -0.36
C GLN A 95 -4.63 5.31 0.20
N MET A 96 -5.70 5.47 1.00
CA MET A 96 -5.98 6.72 1.69
C MET A 96 -4.84 7.12 2.63
N GLU A 97 -4.36 6.18 3.46
CA GLU A 97 -3.26 6.43 4.40
C GLU A 97 -1.96 6.81 3.67
N ILE A 98 -1.61 6.06 2.60
CA ILE A 98 -0.44 6.37 1.77
C ILE A 98 -0.55 7.78 1.18
N LYS A 99 -1.72 8.17 0.68
CA LYS A 99 -1.92 9.52 0.13
C LYS A 99 -1.79 10.59 1.20
N GLU A 100 -2.29 10.35 2.40
CA GLU A 100 -2.21 11.33 3.49
C GLU A 100 -0.76 11.58 3.93
N ILE A 101 0.03 10.51 4.04
CA ILE A 101 1.48 10.60 4.29
C ILE A 101 2.18 11.42 3.19
N ASN A 102 1.80 11.23 1.93
CA ASN A 102 2.38 11.96 0.78
C ASN A 102 1.91 13.41 0.64
N LYS A 103 0.85 13.84 1.34
CA LYS A 103 0.44 15.26 1.39
C LYS A 103 1.15 16.02 2.50
N SER A 104 1.44 15.33 3.60
CA SER A 104 2.01 15.93 4.81
C SER A 104 3.52 16.15 4.73
N ARG A 105 4.19 15.73 3.65
CA ARG A 105 5.64 15.87 3.43
C ARG A 105 5.95 16.13 1.96
#